data_AF-A0A6J6RIB6-F1
#
_entry.id   AF-A0A6J6RIB6-F1
#
_cell.length_a   1.000
_cell.length_b   1.000
_cell.length_c   1.000
_cell.angle_alpha   90.00
_cell.angle_beta   90.00
_cell.angle_gamma   90.00
#
_symmetry.space_group_name_H-M   'P 1'
#
loop_
_entity.id
_entity.type
_entity.pdbx_description
1 polymer ?
#
loop_
_entity_poly.entity_id
_entity_poly.type
_entity_poly.pdbx_seq_one_letter_code
_entity_poly.pdbx_strand_id
1 'polypeptide(L)'
;MRRSIDDQPITESELPPGAEDAMPVSWAIAICDDYDDATPRVVLTVEDLGRPGAGLVAHLSADSARRLRGAINDALREVGEDVGR
;
A
#
# COMPACT_ATOMS: atom_id res chain seq x y z
N MET A 1 14.19 13.02 -4.50
CA MET A 1 12.99 13.21 -5.34
C MET A 1 11.91 12.21 -4.92
N ARG A 2 10.63 12.61 -4.90
CA ARG A 2 9.50 11.69 -4.64
C ARG A 2 8.51 11.73 -5.81
N ARG A 3 8.09 10.56 -6.29
CA ARG A 3 7.10 10.42 -7.37
C ARG A 3 5.99 9.46 -6.97
N SER A 4 4.74 9.91 -7.01
CA SER A 4 3.58 9.03 -6.81
C SER A 4 3.42 8.06 -7.99
N ILE A 5 3.00 6.83 -7.70
CA ILE A 5 2.68 5.79 -8.68
C ILE A 5 1.17 5.55 -8.71
N ASP A 6 0.57 5.38 -7.53
CA ASP A 6 -0.89 5.24 -7.36
C ASP A 6 -1.28 5.68 -5.94
N ASP A 7 -2.54 6.08 -5.79
CA ASP A 7 -3.14 6.55 -4.55
C ASP A 7 -4.65 6.30 -4.64
N GLN A 8 -5.18 5.43 -3.78
CA GLN A 8 -6.59 5.08 -3.78
C GLN A 8 -7.16 5.07 -2.36
N PRO A 9 -8.37 5.63 -2.17
CA PRO A 9 -9.13 5.42 -0.96
C PRO A 9 -9.78 4.02 -0.96
N ILE A 10 -9.95 3.46 0.24
CA ILE A 10 -10.90 2.41 0.56
C ILE A 10 -11.94 3.07 1.46
N THR A 11 -13.12 3.33 0.91
CA THR A 11 -14.20 4.01 1.63
C THR A 11 -15.02 3.05 2.49
N GLU A 12 -15.83 3.60 3.39
CA GLU A 12 -16.77 2.82 4.21
C GLU A 12 -17.65 1.89 3.38
N SER A 13 -18.11 2.33 2.20
CA SER A 13 -18.96 1.54 1.32
C SER A 13 -18.27 0.35 0.64
N GLU A 14 -16.94 0.32 0.66
CA GLU A 14 -16.12 -0.76 0.09
C GLU A 14 -15.68 -1.79 1.14
N LEU A 15 -15.92 -1.50 2.42
CA LEU A 15 -15.61 -2.44 3.48
C LEU A 15 -16.54 -3.66 3.41
N PRO A 16 -16.01 -4.88 3.61
CA PRO A 16 -16.83 -6.07 3.58
C PRO A 16 -17.82 -6.09 4.75
N PRO A 17 -19.04 -6.62 4.55
CA PRO A 17 -20.03 -6.70 5.61
C PRO A 17 -19.51 -7.58 6.76
N GLY A 18 -19.68 -7.11 7.99
CA GLY A 18 -19.24 -7.82 9.20
C GLY A 18 -17.78 -7.59 9.61
N ALA A 19 -17.04 -6.74 8.88
CA ALA A 19 -15.70 -6.31 9.29
C ALA A 19 -15.77 -5.10 10.25
N GLU A 20 -16.29 -5.32 11.46
CA GLU A 20 -16.54 -4.28 12.46
C GLU A 20 -15.26 -3.54 12.92
N ASP A 21 -14.10 -4.20 12.82
CA ASP A 21 -12.80 -3.63 13.18
C ASP A 21 -12.07 -2.97 11.99
N ALA A 22 -12.63 -3.05 10.78
CA ALA A 22 -12.02 -2.42 9.61
C ALA A 22 -12.32 -0.91 9.59
N MET A 23 -11.31 -0.11 9.25
CA MET A 23 -11.43 1.34 9.12
C MET A 23 -11.24 1.76 7.66
N PRO A 24 -11.97 2.79 7.17
CA PRO A 24 -11.67 3.42 5.90
C PRO A 24 -10.27 4.03 5.90
N VAL A 25 -9.47 3.68 4.89
CA VAL A 25 -8.09 4.13 4.75
C VAL A 25 -7.83 4.62 3.34
N SER A 26 -6.86 5.51 3.17
CA SER A 26 -6.21 5.73 1.88
C SER A 26 -4.86 5.01 1.86
N TRP A 27 -4.53 4.37 0.75
CA TRP A 27 -3.20 3.82 0.52
C TRP A 27 -2.54 4.51 -0.68
N ALA A 28 -1.23 4.69 -0.62
CA ALA A 28 -0.46 5.23 -1.73
C ALA A 28 0.86 4.47 -1.93
N ILE A 29 1.23 4.28 -3.18
CA ILE A 29 2.54 3.77 -3.60
C ILE A 29 3.31 4.90 -4.28
N ALA A 30 4.52 5.16 -3.79
CA ALA A 30 5.43 6.13 -4.38
C ALA A 30 6.84 5.54 -4.53
N ILE A 31 7.69 6.23 -5.29
CA ILE A 31 9.14 6.02 -5.31
C ILE A 31 9.79 7.22 -4.63
N CYS A 32 10.76 6.94 -3.77
CA CYS A 32 11.63 7.94 -3.17
C CYS A 32 13.09 7.52 -3.38
N ASP A 33 13.96 8.46 -3.69
CA ASP A 33 15.42 8.27 -3.76
C ASP A 33 16.21 9.24 -2.87
N ASP A 34 15.49 9.98 -2.02
CA ASP A 34 16.04 11.00 -1.13
C ASP A 34 16.57 10.37 0.17
N TYR A 35 17.67 9.62 0.02
CA TYR A 35 18.36 8.94 1.12
C TYR A 35 19.86 9.17 1.01
N ASP A 36 20.54 9.10 2.15
CA ASP A 36 22.01 9.22 2.22
C ASP A 36 22.73 8.13 1.40
N ASP A 37 22.10 6.95 1.24
CA ASP A 37 22.62 5.84 0.45
C ASP A 37 22.32 5.96 -1.06
N ALA A 38 21.64 7.04 -1.47
CA ALA A 38 21.17 7.31 -2.83
C ALA A 38 20.40 6.14 -3.49
N THR A 39 19.89 5.19 -2.70
CA THR A 39 19.28 3.98 -3.24
C THR A 39 17.76 4.12 -3.21
N PRO A 40 17.07 4.06 -4.36
CA PRO A 40 15.62 4.21 -4.41
C PRO A 40 14.88 3.16 -3.57
N ARG A 41 13.74 3.58 -3.02
CA ARG A 41 12.80 2.75 -2.24
C ARG A 41 11.39 2.91 -2.76
N VAL A 42 10.62 1.83 -2.64
CA VAL A 42 9.17 1.90 -2.78
C VAL A 42 8.62 2.40 -1.44
N VAL A 43 7.78 3.42 -1.47
CA VAL A 43 7.13 3.97 -0.28
C VAL A 43 5.67 3.53 -0.29
N LEU A 44 5.26 2.75 0.70
CA LEU A 44 3.86 2.42 0.99
C LEU A 44 3.38 3.32 2.11
N THR A 45 2.35 4.11 1.84
CA THR A 45 1.66 4.91 2.84
C THR A 45 0.27 4.31 3.06
N VAL A 46 -0.16 4.16 4.31
CA VAL A 46 -1.53 3.78 4.69
C VAL A 46 -1.98 4.73 5.79
N GLU A 47 -3.06 5.46 5.55
CA GLU A 47 -3.57 6.48 6.47
C GLU A 47 -5.07 6.41 6.63
N ASP A 48 -5.58 6.83 7.79
CA ASP A 48 -7.02 7.00 8.00
C ASP A 48 -7.60 7.99 6.98
N LEU A 49 -8.73 7.63 6.38
CA LEU A 49 -9.39 8.50 5.41
C LEU A 49 -9.81 9.83 6.07
N GLY A 50 -9.42 10.96 5.47
CA GLY A 50 -9.71 12.31 5.98
C GLY A 50 -8.77 12.81 7.08
N ARG A 51 -7.72 12.05 7.42
CA ARG A 51 -6.66 12.46 8.37
C ARG A 51 -5.25 12.31 7.75
N PRO A 52 -4.93 13.05 6.68
CA PRO A 52 -3.65 12.93 6.00
C PRO A 52 -2.47 13.27 6.93
N GLY A 53 -1.38 12.53 6.80
CA GLY A 53 -0.15 12.71 7.59
C GLY A 53 -0.15 12.07 8.98
N ALA A 54 -1.22 11.37 9.36
CA ALA A 54 -1.32 10.68 10.65
C ALA A 54 -1.13 9.15 10.55
N GLY A 55 -0.95 8.62 9.33
CA GLY A 55 -0.83 7.19 9.11
C GLY A 55 0.59 6.63 9.20
N LEU A 56 0.76 5.41 8.69
CA LEU A 56 2.04 4.71 8.65
C LEU A 56 2.68 4.84 7.27
N VAL A 57 3.99 5.03 7.25
CA VAL A 57 4.78 5.15 6.02
C VAL A 57 5.93 4.15 6.06
N ALA A 58 5.88 3.15 5.19
CA ALA A 58 6.89 2.11 5.06
C ALA A 58 7.80 2.40 3.87
N HIS A 59 9.11 2.45 4.13
CA HIS A 59 10.14 2.63 3.09
C HIS A 59 10.75 1.26 2.78
N LEU A 60 10.33 0.66 1.68
CA LEU A 60 10.65 -0.71 1.31
C LEU A 60 11.85 -0.75 0.36
N SER A 61 12.84 -1.58 0.71
CA SER A 61 13.85 -2.02 -0.26
C SER A 61 13.18 -2.76 -1.43
N ALA A 62 13.90 -2.94 -2.53
CA ALA A 62 13.40 -3.71 -3.66
C ALA A 62 13.02 -5.14 -3.26
N ASP A 63 13.77 -5.76 -2.34
CA ASP A 63 13.50 -7.13 -1.87
C ASP A 63 12.23 -7.21 -1.02
N SER A 64 12.07 -6.29 -0.06
CA SER A 64 10.83 -6.21 0.75
C SER A 64 9.62 -5.91 -0.12
N ALA A 65 9.74 -5.02 -1.10
CA ALA A 65 8.66 -4.70 -2.03
C ALA A 65 8.27 -5.91 -2.91
N ARG A 66 9.24 -6.68 -3.42
CA ARG A 66 8.96 -7.92 -4.16
C ARG A 66 8.27 -8.96 -3.27
N ARG A 67 8.68 -9.07 -2.01
CA ARG A 67 8.07 -10.01 -1.06
C ARG A 67 6.62 -9.63 -0.75
N LEU A 68 6.34 -8.35 -0.52
CA LEU A 68 4.97 -7.85 -0.34
C LEU A 68 4.11 -8.12 -1.57
N ARG A 69 4.63 -7.81 -2.77
CA ARG A 69 3.93 -8.09 -4.04
C ARG A 69 3.62 -9.59 -4.21
N GLY A 70 4.57 -10.46 -3.88
CA GLY A 70 4.37 -11.91 -3.91
C GLY A 70 3.28 -12.36 -2.95
N ALA A 71 3.30 -11.86 -1.72
CA ALA A 71 2.28 -12.19 -0.72
C ALA A 71 0.87 -11.76 -1.16
N ILE A 72 0.72 -10.58 -1.77
CA ILE A 72 -0.56 -10.12 -2.33
C ILE A 72 -1.00 -11.03 -3.48
N ASN A 73 -0.09 -11.38 -4.40
CA ASN A 73 -0.38 -12.28 -5.52
C ASN A 73 -0.88 -13.65 -5.05
N ASP A 74 -0.23 -14.22 -4.03
CA ASP A 74 -0.63 -15.50 -3.46
C ASP A 74 -1.98 -15.40 -2.74
N ALA A 75 -2.23 -14.31 -2.01
CA ALA A 75 -3.51 -14.06 -1.36
C ALA A 75 -4.66 -13.94 -2.38
N LEU A 76 -4.46 -13.21 -3.48
CA LEU A 76 -5.44 -13.09 -4.57
C LEU A 76 -5.79 -14.46 -5.16
N ARG A 77 -4.79 -15.30 -5.40
CA ARG A 77 -4.99 -16.67 -5.88
C ARG A 77 -5.81 -17.50 -4.89
N GLU A 78 -5.50 -17.40 -3.60
CA GLU A 78 -6.17 -18.16 -2.54
C GLU A 78 -7.66 -17.80 -2.43
N VAL A 79 -8.01 -16.53 -2.62
CA VAL A 79 -9.42 -16.09 -2.61
C VAL A 79 -10.15 -16.34 -3.94
N GLY A 80 -9.48 -16.95 -4.93
CA GLY A 80 -10.07 -17.35 -6.21
C GLY A 80 -10.11 -16.25 -7.27
N GLU A 81 -9.40 -15.14 -7.07
CA GLU A 81 -9.32 -14.04 -8.03
C GLU A 81 -8.28 -14.32 -9.14
N ASP A 82 -8.49 -13.72 -10.32
CA ASP A 82 -7.43 -13.65 -11.33
C ASP A 82 -6.37 -12.67 -10.83
N VAL A 83 -5.14 -13.18 -10.68
CA VAL A 83 -4.03 -12.40 -10.14
C VAL A 83 -3.56 -11.27 -11.07
N GLY A 84 -4.07 -11.21 -12.30
CA GLY A 84 -3.89 -10.06 -13.19
C GLY A 84 -2.41 -9.64 -13.36
N ARG A 85 -2.17 -8.32 -13.42
CA ARG A 85 -0.83 -7.73 -13.59
C ARG A 85 -0.10 -7.48 -12.27
#